data_AF-A0A3A1N651-F1
#
_entry.id   AF-A0A3A1N651-F1
#
_cell.length_a   1.000
_cell.length_b   1.000
_cell.length_c   1.000
_cell.angle_alpha   90.00
_cell.angle_beta   90.00
_cell.angle_gamma   90.00
#
_symmetry.space_group_name_H-M   'P 1'
#
loop_
_entity.id
_entity.type
_entity.pdbx_description
1 polymer ?
#
loop_
_entity_poly.entity_id
_entity_poly.type
_entity_poly.pdbx_seq_one_letter_code
_entity_poly.pdbx_strand_id
1 'polypeptide(L)'
;MENITQNNIEHQQELLVRVERNNKMVQRLSQKLNSYTCEPKCPQQFEKFYELKRSIQNYTKHHHRIVSKIQQRKTDLKEANNKEVEQHLKHFKKLENDIASYLVD
;
A
#
# COMPACT_ATOMS: atom_id res chain seq x y z
N MET A 1 -21.86 -27.67 -6.16
CA MET A 1 -21.03 -26.98 -5.14
C MET A 1 -19.76 -26.35 -5.71
N GLU A 2 -19.48 -26.47 -7.02
CA GLU A 2 -18.23 -25.97 -7.64
C GLU A 2 -18.18 -24.43 -7.82
N ASN A 3 -19.33 -23.78 -7.99
CA ASN A 3 -19.40 -22.32 -8.24
C ASN A 3 -18.95 -21.45 -7.03
N ILE A 4 -19.07 -21.95 -5.80
CA ILE A 4 -18.72 -21.18 -4.59
C ILE A 4 -17.19 -21.11 -4.43
N THR A 5 -16.49 -22.18 -4.77
CA THR A 5 -15.03 -22.29 -4.68
C THR A 5 -14.33 -21.45 -5.76
N GLN A 6 -14.87 -21.44 -6.98
CA GLN A 6 -14.34 -20.67 -8.11
C GLN A 6 -14.39 -19.15 -7.85
N ASN A 7 -15.53 -18.65 -7.38
CA ASN A 7 -15.71 -17.22 -7.07
C ASN A 7 -14.74 -16.72 -5.98
N ASN A 8 -14.40 -17.56 -5.00
CA ASN A 8 -13.46 -17.20 -3.94
C ASN A 8 -12.02 -17.09 -4.46
N ILE A 9 -11.61 -18.01 -5.34
CA ILE A 9 -10.26 -18.01 -5.95
C ILE A 9 -10.07 -16.77 -6.83
N GLU A 10 -11.05 -16.42 -7.65
CA GLU A 10 -10.98 -15.24 -8.52
C GLU A 10 -10.89 -13.94 -7.70
N HIS A 11 -11.70 -13.83 -6.64
CA HIS A 11 -11.65 -12.69 -5.73
C HIS A 11 -10.30 -12.56 -5.01
N GLN A 12 -9.70 -13.67 -4.59
CA GLN A 12 -8.36 -13.69 -3.98
C GLN A 12 -7.28 -13.19 -4.94
N GLN A 13 -7.34 -13.64 -6.20
CA GLN A 13 -6.40 -13.21 -7.23
C GLN A 13 -6.55 -11.72 -7.54
N GLU A 14 -7.78 -11.22 -7.65
CA GLU A 14 -8.07 -9.79 -7.85
C GLU A 14 -7.48 -8.95 -6.72
N LEU A 15 -7.74 -9.34 -5.47
CA LEU A 15 -7.21 -8.65 -4.28
C LEU A 15 -5.68 -8.63 -4.27
N LEU A 16 -5.04 -9.76 -4.56
CA LEU A 16 -3.58 -9.84 -4.64
C LEU A 16 -3.03 -8.89 -5.70
N VAL A 17 -3.59 -8.92 -6.92
CA VAL A 17 -3.20 -8.04 -8.02
C VAL A 17 -3.34 -6.57 -7.63
N ARG A 18 -4.44 -6.20 -6.96
CA ARG A 18 -4.66 -4.82 -6.49
C ARG A 18 -3.63 -4.39 -5.45
N VAL A 19 -3.33 -5.25 -4.49
CA VAL A 19 -2.33 -5.01 -3.44
C VAL A 19 -0.92 -4.85 -4.03
N GLU A 20 -0.54 -5.69 -4.98
CA GLU A 20 0.74 -5.61 -5.69
C GLU A 20 0.86 -4.34 -6.55
N ARG A 21 -0.20 -3.99 -7.29
CA ARG A 21 -0.25 -2.75 -8.09
C ARG A 21 -0.04 -1.51 -7.21
N ASN A 22 -0.71 -1.44 -6.06
CA ASN A 22 -0.55 -0.32 -5.13
C ASN A 22 0.88 -0.23 -4.59
N ASN A 23 1.54 -1.35 -4.31
CA ASN A 23 2.93 -1.35 -3.87
C ASN A 23 3.90 -0.83 -4.94
N LYS A 24 3.70 -1.20 -6.21
CA LYS A 24 4.45 -0.61 -7.33
C LYS A 24 4.27 0.91 -7.41
N MET A 25 3.05 1.40 -7.14
CA MET A 25 2.80 2.84 -7.09
C MET A 25 3.56 3.50 -5.93
N VAL A 26 3.52 2.92 -4.72
CA VAL A 26 4.27 3.44 -3.57
C VAL A 26 5.78 3.47 -3.83
N GLN A 27 6.34 2.47 -4.52
CA GLN A 27 7.76 2.48 -4.92
C GLN A 27 8.08 3.66 -5.84
N ARG A 28 7.22 3.96 -6.81
CA ARG A 28 7.37 5.13 -7.70
C ARG A 28 7.25 6.44 -6.94
N LEU A 29 6.28 6.55 -6.03
CA LEU A 29 6.11 7.72 -5.17
C LEU A 29 7.34 7.93 -4.28
N SER A 30 7.92 6.84 -3.76
CA SER A 30 9.16 6.89 -2.98
C SER A 30 10.33 7.40 -3.82
N GLN A 31 10.49 6.93 -5.06
CA GLN A 31 11.52 7.43 -5.96
C GLN A 31 11.34 8.92 -6.25
N LYS A 32 10.10 9.35 -6.52
CA LYS A 32 9.79 10.76 -6.76
C LYS A 32 10.08 11.63 -5.53
N LEU A 33 9.63 11.20 -4.35
CA LEU A 33 9.89 11.90 -3.10
C LEU A 33 11.40 12.07 -2.85
N ASN A 34 12.21 11.05 -3.15
CA ASN A 34 13.66 11.09 -3.00
C ASN A 34 14.41 11.82 -4.14
N SER A 35 13.70 12.37 -5.12
CA SER A 35 14.34 13.11 -6.21
C SER A 35 14.84 14.48 -5.73
N TYR A 36 15.91 14.98 -6.35
CA TYR A 36 16.46 16.30 -6.07
C TYR A 36 15.46 17.44 -6.36
N THR A 37 14.47 17.19 -7.22
CA THR A 37 13.39 18.15 -7.51
C THR A 37 12.39 18.31 -6.37
N CYS A 38 12.42 17.43 -5.37
CA CYS A 38 11.48 17.40 -4.25
C CYS A 38 12.17 17.65 -2.89
N GLU A 39 13.37 18.23 -2.92
CA GLU A 39 14.13 18.54 -1.71
C GLU A 39 13.41 19.59 -0.85
N PRO A 40 13.24 19.34 0.46
CA PRO A 40 12.59 20.30 1.36
C PRO A 40 13.43 21.58 1.51
N LYS A 41 12.78 22.74 1.39
CA LYS A 41 13.44 24.06 1.40
C LYS A 41 13.29 24.81 2.71
N CYS A 42 12.39 24.38 3.58
CA CYS A 42 12.17 24.95 4.91
C CYS A 42 12.02 23.86 5.97
N PRO A 43 12.16 24.20 7.26
CA PRO A 43 12.03 23.24 8.36
C PRO A 43 10.72 22.44 8.34
N GLN A 44 9.59 23.09 8.03
CA GLN A 44 8.29 22.40 7.97
C GLN A 44 8.24 21.36 6.84
N GLN A 45 8.78 21.68 5.66
CA GLN A 45 8.89 20.73 4.56
C GLN A 45 9.82 19.57 4.91
N PHE A 46 10.90 19.84 5.65
CA PHE A 46 11.83 18.79 6.10
C PHE A 46 11.13 17.81 7.05
N GLU A 47 10.40 18.31 8.05
CA GLU A 47 9.61 17.47 8.94
C GLU A 47 8.60 16.63 8.16
N LYS A 48 7.87 17.24 7.22
CA LYS A 48 6.89 16.54 6.39
C LYS A 48 7.53 15.46 5.53
N PHE A 49 8.67 15.75 4.92
CA PHE A 49 9.44 14.79 4.14
C PHE A 49 9.83 13.55 4.95
N TYR A 50 10.30 13.74 6.18
CA TYR A 50 10.65 12.62 7.07
C TYR A 50 9.42 11.81 7.51
N GLU A 51 8.31 12.49 7.81
CA GLU A 51 7.03 11.83 8.10
C GLU A 51 6.58 10.92 6.94
N LEU A 52 6.66 11.42 5.71
CA LEU A 52 6.30 10.68 4.50
C LEU A 52 7.24 9.49 4.27
N LYS A 53 8.56 9.67 4.45
CA LYS A 53 9.53 8.56 4.39
C LYS A 53 9.20 7.46 5.38
N ARG A 54 8.91 7.81 6.62
CA ARG A 54 8.53 6.85 7.66
C ARG A 54 7.23 6.14 7.31
N SER A 55 6.26 6.87 6.77
CA SER A 55 4.97 6.31 6.35
C SER A 55 5.12 5.32 5.20
N ILE A 56 5.96 5.61 4.20
CA ILE A 56 6.32 4.67 3.12
C ILE A 56 6.95 3.40 3.72
N GLN A 57 7.93 3.53 4.62
CA GLN A 57 8.58 2.37 5.24
C GLN A 57 7.59 1.50 6.01
N ASN A 58 6.69 2.12 6.79
CA ASN A 58 5.65 1.41 7.51
C ASN A 58 4.67 0.70 6.58
N TYR A 59 4.23 1.38 5.50
CA TYR A 59 3.40 0.78 4.47
C TYR A 59 4.08 -0.42 3.82
N THR A 60 5.35 -0.30 3.44
CA THR A 60 6.11 -1.39 2.81
C THR A 60 6.24 -2.59 3.75
N LYS A 61 6.53 -2.37 5.05
CA LYS A 61 6.56 -3.46 6.05
C LYS A 61 5.20 -4.15 6.17
N HIS A 62 4.12 -3.36 6.24
CA HIS A 62 2.76 -3.91 6.31
C HIS A 62 2.39 -4.67 5.03
N HIS A 63 2.75 -4.16 3.85
CA HIS A 63 2.51 -4.80 2.57
C HIS A 63 3.11 -6.21 2.49
N HIS A 64 4.39 -6.38 2.88
CA HIS A 64 5.02 -7.71 2.88
C HIS A 64 4.27 -8.70 3.78
N ARG A 65 3.79 -8.25 4.95
CA ARG A 65 2.97 -9.07 5.85
C ARG A 65 1.64 -9.47 5.19
N ILE A 66 0.97 -8.55 4.50
CA ILE A 66 -0.29 -8.80 3.81
C ILE A 66 -0.09 -9.80 2.67
N VAL A 67 0.88 -9.58 1.79
CA VAL A 67 1.17 -10.48 0.67
C VAL A 67 1.52 -11.88 1.16
N SER A 68 2.38 -11.98 2.19
CA SER A 68 2.70 -13.27 2.81
C SER A 68 1.46 -13.99 3.35
N LYS A 69 0.52 -13.27 3.97
CA LYS A 69 -0.73 -13.86 4.48
C LYS A 69 -1.66 -14.32 3.36
N ILE A 70 -1.77 -13.55 2.28
CA ILE A 70 -2.59 -13.91 1.10
C ILE A 70 -2.00 -15.15 0.42
N GLN A 71 -0.68 -15.19 0.22
CA GLN A 71 -0.01 -16.30 -0.46
C GLN A 71 0.03 -17.59 0.37
N GLN A 72 0.17 -17.50 1.70
CA GLN A 72 0.18 -18.67 2.60
C GLN A 72 -1.21 -19.30 2.78
N ARG A 73 -2.30 -18.55 2.53
CA ARG A 73 -3.68 -19.03 2.72
C ARG A 73 -4.37 -19.23 1.38
N LYS A 74 -4.01 -20.30 0.67
CA LYS A 74 -4.68 -20.74 -0.57
C LYS A 74 -6.17 -21.16 -0.38
N THR A 75 -6.75 -21.10 0.83
CA THR A 75 -8.07 -21.72 1.04
C THR A 75 -9.03 -21.01 2.01
N ASP A 76 -8.64 -20.04 2.85
CA ASP A 76 -9.62 -19.34 3.70
C ASP A 76 -9.19 -17.91 4.08
N LEU A 77 -9.70 -16.94 3.30
CA LEU A 77 -9.82 -15.55 3.73
C LEU A 77 -10.97 -15.44 4.74
N LYS A 78 -10.69 -15.77 6.00
CA LYS A 78 -11.60 -15.40 7.10
C LYS A 78 -11.82 -13.88 7.06
N GLU A 79 -13.01 -13.43 7.45
CA GLU A 79 -13.44 -12.02 7.42
C GLU A 79 -12.42 -11.03 8.02
N ALA A 80 -11.68 -11.44 9.05
CA ALA A 80 -10.60 -10.66 9.65
C ALA A 80 -9.44 -10.33 8.68
N ASN A 81 -9.11 -11.23 7.74
CA ASN A 81 -8.09 -10.99 6.72
C ASN A 81 -8.57 -9.96 5.68
N ASN A 82 -9.85 -10.04 5.27
CA ASN A 82 -10.42 -9.07 4.33
C ASN A 82 -10.38 -7.66 4.90
N LYS A 83 -10.72 -7.52 6.19
CA LYS A 83 -10.63 -6.23 6.89
C LYS A 83 -9.19 -5.68 6.94
N GLU A 84 -8.20 -6.53 7.17
CA GLU A 84 -6.78 -6.12 7.20
C GLU A 84 -6.29 -5.67 5.81
N VAL A 85 -6.72 -6.38 4.75
CA VAL A 85 -6.43 -6.00 3.36
C VAL A 85 -7.11 -4.68 3.00
N GLU A 86 -8.38 -4.50 3.35
CA GLU A 86 -9.09 -3.24 3.13
C GLU A 86 -8.43 -2.07 3.85
N GLN A 87 -8.00 -2.27 5.10
CA GLN A 87 -7.24 -1.27 5.85
C GLN A 87 -5.92 -0.93 5.15
N HIS A 88 -5.22 -1.94 4.61
CA HIS A 88 -4.00 -1.73 3.82
C HIS A 88 -4.27 -0.90 2.55
N LEU A 89 -5.38 -1.17 1.85
CA LEU A 89 -5.80 -0.41 0.67
C LEU A 89 -6.20 1.03 1.02
N LYS A 90 -6.86 1.26 2.16
CA LYS A 90 -7.16 2.61 2.67
C LYS A 90 -5.89 3.37 3.05
N HIS A 91 -4.93 2.68 3.69
CA HIS A 91 -3.65 3.28 4.03
C HIS A 91 -2.86 3.69 2.79
N PHE A 92 -2.88 2.89 1.72
CA PHE A 92 -2.33 3.29 0.43
C PHE A 92 -2.93 4.61 -0.05
N LYS A 93 -4.27 4.75 -0.04
CA LYS A 93 -4.94 5.97 -0.50
C LYS A 93 -4.58 7.21 0.33
N LYS A 94 -4.47 7.04 1.65
CA LYS A 94 -3.99 8.12 2.52
C LYS A 94 -2.56 8.52 2.15
N LEU A 95 -1.65 7.54 2.01
CA LEU A 95 -0.25 7.81 1.67
C LEU A 95 -0.08 8.45 0.28
N GLU A 96 -0.86 7.99 -0.70
CA GLU A 96 -0.89 8.57 -2.06
C GLU A 96 -1.28 10.05 -2.00
N ASN A 97 -2.34 10.38 -1.26
CA ASN A 97 -2.79 11.76 -1.08
C ASN A 97 -1.78 12.61 -0.31
N ASP A 98 -1.25 12.10 0.81
CA ASP A 98 -0.27 12.81 1.63
C ASP A 98 1.00 13.17 0.84
N ILE A 99 1.46 12.27 -0.04
CA ILE A 99 2.60 12.52 -0.93
C ILE A 99 2.21 13.48 -2.05
N ALA A 100 1.03 13.32 -2.65
CA ALA A 100 0.57 14.22 -3.71
C ALA A 100 0.48 15.68 -3.24
N SER A 101 -0.05 15.91 -2.04
CA SER A 101 -0.09 17.25 -1.41
C SER A 101 1.32 17.83 -1.25
N TYR A 102 2.26 17.06 -0.68
CA TYR A 102 3.65 17.52 -0.51
C TYR A 102 4.37 17.84 -1.83
N LEU A 103 3.99 17.19 -2.94
CA LEU A 103 4.62 17.41 -4.25
C LEU A 103 4.05 18.60 -5.02
N VAL A 104 2.90 19.14 -4.61
CA VAL A 104 2.23 20.28 -5.25
C VAL A 104 2.54 21.59 -4.50
N ASP A 105 2.87 21.51 -3.20
CA ASP A 105 3.35 22.62 -2.36
C ASP A 105 4.79 23.04 -2.68
#